data_AF-A0A9P0P4D9-F1
#
_entry.id   AF-A0A9P0P4D9-F1
#
_cell.length_a   1.000
_cell.length_b   1.000
_cell.length_c   1.000
_cell.angle_alpha   90.00
_cell.angle_beta   90.00
_cell.angle_gamma   90.00
#
_symmetry.space_group_name_H-M   'P 1'
#
loop_
_entity.id
_entity.type
_entity.pdbx_description
1 polymer ?
#
loop_
_entity_poly.entity_id
_entity_poly.type
_entity_poly.pdbx_seq_one_letter_code
_entity_poly.pdbx_strand_id
1 'polypeptide(L)'
;MNNENLRQVVDTNSRTTCQELAEMFRMSPETIRLHPHQELEDTCIPNCECFLSKVVQDIMTDDLVPIITMNCSYRGLRELPSSLPNNTRTLHLEGNSIASLEPLNNNPVYESLWDLYLDTNDVSSIDDLEGSFWLKHFREFSLKGNKLTKIPAYALDNALLKNPNMPKAVRLYLGGNPWRCDCIFIPVFQELVLQKYATQIKDIRDVKCSYVQGDENSLMPIIDLSRSSVCRLPPEYSLQEGLDLLNGILASLIVFILGKLAYDYYHFKKTGRLPWIVTKMP
;
A
#
# COMPACT_ATOMS: atom_id res chain seq x y z
N MET A 1 21.23 1.11 9.45
CA MET A 1 22.03 0.29 8.53
C MET A 1 21.27 0.13 7.24
N ASN A 2 21.79 0.68 6.13
CA ASN A 2 21.24 0.43 4.81
C ASN A 2 21.64 -0.98 4.38
N ASN A 3 20.71 -1.72 3.77
CA ASN A 3 20.89 -3.12 3.30
C ASN A 3 22.03 -3.29 2.27
N GLU A 4 22.61 -2.18 1.78
CA GLU A 4 23.69 -2.16 0.77
C GLU A 4 25.10 -2.37 1.36
N ASN A 5 25.25 -2.36 2.69
CA ASN A 5 26.55 -2.45 3.37
C ASN A 5 26.85 -3.85 3.96
N LEU A 6 26.22 -4.92 3.47
CA LEU A 6 26.40 -6.28 3.99
C LEU A 6 27.26 -7.12 3.05
N ARG A 7 28.37 -7.66 3.57
CA ARG A 7 29.39 -8.38 2.78
C ARG A 7 29.11 -9.88 2.68
N GLN A 8 28.66 -10.45 3.78
CA GLN A 8 28.39 -11.87 3.93
C GLN A 8 27.23 -12.04 4.92
N VAL A 9 26.29 -12.92 4.57
CA VAL A 9 25.12 -13.26 5.39
C VAL A 9 25.19 -14.75 5.69
N VAL A 10 25.14 -15.08 6.98
CA VAL A 10 25.16 -16.47 7.45
C VAL A 10 23.86 -16.73 8.20
N ASP A 11 23.15 -17.77 7.77
CA ASP A 11 21.98 -18.26 8.51
C ASP A 11 22.44 -19.01 9.75
N THR A 12 21.78 -18.73 10.87
CA THR A 12 22.10 -19.34 12.17
C THR A 12 20.87 -20.04 12.74
N ASN A 13 21.09 -20.82 13.79
CA ASN A 13 20.06 -21.40 14.63
C ASN A 13 20.33 -21.07 16.10
N SER A 14 19.41 -21.44 17.00
CA SER A 14 19.53 -21.19 18.45
C SER A 14 20.75 -21.86 19.12
N ARG A 15 21.52 -22.69 18.40
CA ARG A 15 22.71 -23.39 18.92
C ARG A 15 24.01 -22.97 18.26
N THR A 16 23.98 -22.02 17.33
CA THR A 16 25.19 -21.61 16.61
C THR A 16 26.19 -21.00 17.56
N THR A 17 27.40 -21.57 17.60
CA THR A 17 28.47 -21.12 18.51
C THR A 17 29.33 -20.03 17.87
N CYS A 18 30.01 -19.21 18.69
CA CYS A 18 30.98 -18.24 18.18
C CYS A 18 32.12 -18.91 17.39
N GLN A 19 32.43 -20.17 17.70
CA GLN A 19 33.48 -20.92 17.01
C GLN A 19 33.06 -21.31 15.59
N GLU A 20 31.81 -21.76 15.42
CA GLU A 20 31.22 -22.01 14.10
C GLU A 20 31.11 -20.72 13.27
N LEU A 21 30.71 -19.60 13.88
CA LEU A 21 30.66 -18.30 13.20
C LEU A 21 32.06 -17.85 12.75
N ALA A 22 33.08 -18.04 13.59
CA ALA A 22 34.47 -17.72 13.26
C ALA A 22 34.95 -18.48 12.02
N GLU A 23 34.61 -19.76 11.90
CA GLU A 23 34.92 -20.54 10.71
C GLU A 23 34.18 -20.03 9.46
N MET A 24 32.90 -19.70 9.58
CA MET A 24 32.07 -19.22 8.46
C MET A 24 32.52 -17.86 7.92
N PHE A 25 32.91 -16.94 8.80
CA PHE A 25 33.39 -15.60 8.42
C PHE A 25 34.92 -15.54 8.23
N ARG A 26 35.63 -16.64 8.47
CA ARG A 26 37.11 -16.71 8.43
C ARG A 26 37.77 -15.66 9.35
N MET A 27 37.22 -15.52 10.55
CA MET A 27 37.69 -14.60 11.59
C MET A 27 38.21 -15.39 12.79
N SER A 28 38.94 -14.72 13.69
CA SER A 28 39.35 -15.33 14.96
C SER A 28 38.15 -15.34 15.95
N PRO A 29 37.86 -16.44 16.66
CA PRO A 29 36.73 -16.50 17.60
C PRO A 29 36.75 -15.40 18.67
N GLU A 30 37.94 -15.00 19.11
CA GLU A 30 38.17 -13.96 20.12
C GLU A 30 37.75 -12.54 19.67
N THR A 31 37.64 -12.33 18.36
CA THR A 31 37.19 -11.05 17.77
C THR A 31 35.68 -10.94 17.67
N ILE A 32 34.95 -12.07 17.81
CA ILE A 32 33.49 -12.10 17.71
C ILE A 32 32.88 -11.65 19.03
N ARG A 33 32.35 -10.42 19.05
CA ARG A 33 31.59 -9.87 20.17
C ARG A 33 30.10 -10.00 19.91
N LEU A 34 29.58 -11.22 20.03
CA LEU A 34 28.15 -11.48 20.03
C LEU A 34 27.66 -11.75 21.44
N HIS A 35 26.48 -11.23 21.77
CA HIS A 35 25.86 -11.48 23.06
C HIS A 35 25.51 -12.97 23.20
N PRO A 36 25.76 -13.57 24.38
CA PRO A 36 25.35 -14.94 24.68
C PRO A 36 23.86 -15.15 24.46
N HIS A 37 23.47 -16.36 24.04
CA HIS A 37 22.07 -16.78 23.90
C HIS A 37 21.24 -16.49 25.17
N GLN A 38 21.84 -16.67 26.34
CA GLN A 38 21.20 -16.44 27.64
C GLN A 38 20.75 -14.97 27.82
N GLU A 39 21.56 -14.00 27.38
CA GLU A 39 21.21 -12.57 27.47
C GLU A 39 20.08 -12.19 26.49
N LEU A 40 19.97 -12.91 25.37
CA LEU A 40 18.87 -12.73 24.43
C LEU A 40 17.54 -13.25 25.00
N GLU A 41 17.57 -14.37 25.72
CA GLU A 41 16.38 -14.90 26.40
C GLU A 41 15.89 -13.94 27.50
N ASP A 42 16.80 -13.36 28.29
CA ASP A 42 16.47 -12.44 29.38
C ASP A 42 15.86 -11.11 28.91
N THR A 43 16.15 -10.70 27.67
CA THR A 43 15.59 -9.48 27.05
C THR A 43 14.33 -9.74 26.24
N CYS A 44 13.95 -11.00 26.05
CA CYS A 44 12.77 -11.39 25.29
C CYS A 44 11.47 -11.11 26.08
N ILE A 45 10.40 -10.80 25.36
CA ILE A 45 9.09 -10.60 25.98
C ILE A 45 8.52 -11.94 26.50
N PRO A 46 7.88 -11.96 27.68
CA PRO A 46 7.25 -13.17 28.20
C PRO A 46 6.27 -13.79 27.21
N ASN A 47 6.31 -15.11 27.07
CA ASN A 47 5.51 -15.89 26.12
C ASN A 47 5.85 -15.68 24.65
N CYS A 48 6.92 -14.96 24.32
CA CYS A 48 7.49 -14.94 22.98
C CYS A 48 8.79 -15.75 22.94
N GLU A 49 9.20 -16.14 21.73
CA GLU A 49 10.46 -16.83 21.48
C GLU A 49 11.39 -15.90 20.70
N CYS A 50 12.59 -15.65 21.20
CA CYS A 50 13.60 -14.84 20.55
C CYS A 50 14.80 -15.71 20.17
N PHE A 51 15.26 -15.61 18.94
CA PHE A 51 16.42 -16.38 18.49
C PHE A 51 17.26 -15.61 17.46
N LEU A 52 18.55 -15.95 17.42
CA LEU A 52 19.48 -15.47 16.42
C LEU A 52 19.20 -16.18 15.09
N SER A 53 18.70 -15.45 14.09
CA SER A 53 18.35 -16.03 12.79
C SER A 53 19.46 -15.89 11.75
N LYS A 54 20.19 -14.77 11.79
CA LYS A 54 21.32 -14.54 10.88
C LYS A 54 22.41 -13.72 11.57
N VAL A 55 23.63 -13.82 11.06
CA VAL A 55 24.71 -12.88 11.36
C VAL A 55 25.16 -12.25 10.05
N VAL A 56 25.39 -10.94 10.07
CA VAL A 56 25.82 -10.19 8.90
C VAL A 56 27.06 -9.38 9.22
N GLN A 57 28.01 -9.34 8.29
CA GLN A 57 29.22 -8.54 8.45
C GLN A 57 29.03 -7.15 7.82
N ASP A 58 29.21 -6.10 8.63
CA ASP A 58 29.17 -4.72 8.16
C ASP A 58 30.44 -4.40 7.36
N ILE A 59 30.28 -3.87 6.15
CA ILE A 59 31.39 -3.60 5.23
C ILE A 59 32.32 -2.49 5.74
N MET A 60 31.78 -1.53 6.50
CA MET A 60 32.49 -0.33 6.92
C MET A 60 33.26 -0.54 8.22
N THR A 61 32.64 -1.22 9.18
CA THR A 61 33.26 -1.46 10.50
C THR A 61 33.90 -2.84 10.63
N ASP A 62 33.63 -3.75 9.68
CA ASP A 62 34.01 -5.18 9.72
C ASP A 62 33.41 -5.94 10.91
N ASP A 63 32.45 -5.32 11.63
CA ASP A 63 31.79 -5.92 12.78
C ASP A 63 30.71 -6.92 12.35
N LEU A 64 30.52 -7.94 13.17
CA LEU A 64 29.42 -8.89 13.05
C LEU A 64 28.18 -8.36 13.75
N VAL A 65 27.12 -8.12 12.98
CA VAL A 65 25.83 -7.66 13.45
C VAL A 65 24.86 -8.85 13.54
N PRO A 66 24.36 -9.19 14.73
CA PRO A 66 23.35 -10.24 14.87
C PRO A 66 22.00 -9.75 14.35
N ILE A 67 21.28 -10.62 13.68
CA ILE A 67 19.88 -10.42 13.28
C ILE A 67 19.02 -11.30 14.17
N ILE A 68 18.17 -10.66 14.96
CA ILE A 68 17.26 -11.33 15.87
C ILE A 68 15.87 -11.43 15.24
N THR A 69 15.28 -12.61 15.40
CA THR A 69 13.88 -12.88 15.09
C THR A 69 13.12 -13.09 16.38
N MET A 70 12.01 -12.39 16.54
CA MET A 70 11.10 -12.57 17.66
C MET A 70 9.77 -13.15 17.17
N ASN A 71 9.36 -14.26 17.76
CA ASN A 71 8.13 -14.97 17.46
C ASN A 71 7.14 -14.89 18.62
N CYS A 72 6.09 -14.11 18.41
CA CYS A 72 4.96 -13.90 19.30
C CYS A 72 3.65 -14.38 18.66
N SER A 73 3.72 -15.31 17.71
CA SER A 73 2.53 -15.85 17.03
C SER A 73 1.65 -16.64 18.00
N TYR A 74 0.33 -16.55 17.83
CA TYR A 74 -0.67 -17.30 18.59
C TYR A 74 -0.58 -17.12 20.12
N ARG A 75 -0.28 -15.89 20.58
CA ARG A 75 -0.13 -15.56 22.01
C ARG A 75 -1.30 -14.75 22.58
N GLY A 76 -2.34 -14.52 21.79
CA GLY A 76 -3.53 -13.76 22.21
C GLY A 76 -3.26 -12.27 22.41
N LEU A 77 -2.23 -11.73 21.73
CA LEU A 77 -1.89 -10.31 21.81
C LEU A 77 -3.00 -9.46 21.19
N ARG A 78 -3.29 -8.32 21.81
CA ARG A 78 -4.25 -7.33 21.28
C ARG A 78 -3.59 -6.05 20.80
N GLU A 79 -2.34 -5.86 21.19
CA GLU A 79 -1.54 -4.68 20.89
C GLU A 79 -0.14 -5.12 20.47
N LEU A 80 0.55 -4.26 19.74
CA LEU A 80 1.94 -4.48 19.41
C LEU A 80 2.81 -4.41 20.69
N PRO A 81 3.86 -5.26 20.83
CA PRO A 81 4.68 -5.26 22.04
C PRO A 81 5.36 -3.91 22.35
N SER A 82 5.45 -3.50 23.62
CA SER A 82 6.00 -2.18 23.96
C SER A 82 7.52 -2.07 23.79
N SER A 83 8.22 -3.19 23.82
CA SER A 83 9.69 -3.29 23.74
C SER A 83 10.09 -4.44 22.82
N LEU A 84 11.26 -4.34 22.20
CA LEU A 84 11.85 -5.40 21.38
C LEU A 84 13.32 -5.57 21.80
N PRO A 85 13.89 -6.78 21.76
CA PRO A 85 15.33 -6.95 21.91
C PRO A 85 16.09 -6.11 20.88
N ASN A 86 17.29 -5.65 21.25
CA ASN A 86 18.16 -4.92 20.32
C ASN A 86 18.45 -5.77 19.08
N ASN A 87 18.56 -5.13 17.91
CA ASN A 87 18.78 -5.80 16.63
C ASN A 87 17.67 -6.78 16.19
N THR A 88 16.47 -6.70 16.77
CA THR A 88 15.31 -7.38 16.19
C THR A 88 15.03 -6.80 14.80
N ARG A 89 15.09 -7.65 13.77
CA ARG A 89 14.77 -7.28 12.37
C ARG A 89 13.53 -7.96 11.85
N THR A 90 13.12 -9.08 12.45
CA THR A 90 11.97 -9.87 12.02
C THR A 90 11.05 -10.11 13.20
N LEU A 91 9.77 -9.75 13.04
CA LEU A 91 8.74 -9.89 14.06
C LEU A 91 7.54 -10.68 13.51
N HIS A 92 7.29 -11.83 14.14
CA HIS A 92 6.15 -12.69 13.89
C HIS A 92 5.05 -12.45 14.94
N LEU A 93 3.88 -12.03 14.50
CA LEU A 93 2.69 -11.72 15.30
C LEU A 93 1.42 -12.38 14.74
N GLU A 94 1.57 -13.45 13.95
CA GLU A 94 0.50 -14.15 13.28
C GLU A 94 -0.51 -14.76 14.28
N GLY A 95 -1.80 -14.76 13.94
CA GLY A 95 -2.84 -15.44 14.73
C GLY A 95 -3.11 -14.80 16.10
N ASN A 96 -3.03 -13.47 16.17
CA ASN A 96 -3.37 -12.68 17.36
C ASN A 96 -4.65 -11.86 17.11
N SER A 97 -4.95 -10.89 17.97
CA SER A 97 -6.11 -9.99 17.88
C SER A 97 -5.69 -8.51 17.83
N ILE A 98 -4.58 -8.23 17.14
CA ILE A 98 -4.02 -6.88 17.01
C ILE A 98 -4.84 -6.09 16.00
N ALA A 99 -5.34 -4.93 16.41
CA ALA A 99 -6.15 -4.06 15.56
C ALA A 99 -5.45 -2.74 15.17
N SER A 100 -4.63 -2.17 16.06
CA SER A 100 -3.92 -0.91 15.84
C SER A 100 -2.44 -1.13 15.53
N LEU A 101 -1.94 -0.40 14.52
CA LEU A 101 -0.53 -0.37 14.15
C LEU A 101 0.16 0.95 14.51
N GLU A 102 -0.52 1.83 15.27
CA GLU A 102 0.00 3.12 15.71
C GLU A 102 1.42 3.05 16.35
N PRO A 103 1.78 2.01 17.16
CA PRO A 103 3.13 1.90 17.70
C PRO A 103 4.25 1.86 16.65
N LEU A 104 3.98 1.41 15.42
CA LEU A 104 4.97 1.45 14.33
C LEU A 104 5.35 2.88 13.91
N ASN A 105 4.50 3.86 14.21
CA ASN A 105 4.75 5.27 13.94
C ASN A 105 5.40 5.98 15.13
N ASN A 106 4.97 5.65 16.35
CA ASN A 106 5.28 6.45 17.54
C ASN A 106 6.38 5.84 18.43
N ASN A 107 6.70 4.55 18.27
CA ASN A 107 7.67 3.87 19.13
C ASN A 107 8.96 3.55 18.35
N PRO A 108 10.11 4.16 18.71
CA PRO A 108 11.36 4.01 17.97
C PRO A 108 11.94 2.59 17.99
N VAL A 109 11.48 1.71 18.90
CA VAL A 109 11.93 0.30 18.90
C VAL A 109 11.60 -0.42 17.58
N TYR A 110 10.57 0.04 16.86
CA TYR A 110 10.15 -0.54 15.58
C TYR A 110 11.00 -0.06 14.41
N GLU A 111 11.79 1.00 14.54
CA GLU A 111 12.61 1.55 13.45
C GLU A 111 13.69 0.56 12.95
N SER A 112 14.10 -0.39 13.80
CA SER A 112 15.05 -1.43 13.40
C SER A 112 14.41 -2.58 12.63
N LEU A 113 13.09 -2.73 12.66
CA LEU A 113 12.42 -3.86 12.02
C LEU A 113 12.43 -3.73 10.49
N TRP A 114 12.69 -4.85 9.83
CA TRP A 114 12.60 -5.00 8.39
C TRP A 114 11.38 -5.82 7.99
N ASP A 115 11.10 -6.90 8.72
CA ASP A 115 10.02 -7.81 8.40
C ASP A 115 8.99 -7.83 9.52
N LEU A 116 7.73 -7.68 9.14
CA LEU A 116 6.59 -7.74 10.05
C LEU A 116 5.51 -8.65 9.46
N TYR A 117 5.19 -9.70 10.21
CA TYR A 117 4.14 -10.64 9.86
C TYR A 117 2.97 -10.47 10.83
N LEU A 118 1.82 -10.02 10.29
CA LEU A 118 0.60 -9.74 11.04
C LEU A 118 -0.57 -10.58 10.50
N ASP A 119 -0.29 -11.74 9.91
CA ASP A 119 -1.32 -12.57 9.30
C ASP A 119 -2.37 -12.99 10.33
N THR A 120 -3.65 -13.03 9.92
CA THR A 120 -4.77 -13.46 10.78
C THR A 120 -4.84 -12.64 12.08
N ASN A 121 -4.96 -11.32 11.94
CA ASN A 121 -5.19 -10.36 13.02
C ASN A 121 -6.46 -9.53 12.71
N ASP A 122 -6.70 -8.48 13.49
CA ASP A 122 -7.89 -7.63 13.41
C ASP A 122 -7.63 -6.26 12.76
N VAL A 123 -6.52 -6.11 12.01
CA VAL A 123 -6.11 -4.83 11.41
C VAL A 123 -7.11 -4.41 10.33
N SER A 124 -7.76 -3.26 10.52
CA SER A 124 -8.76 -2.73 9.57
C SER A 124 -8.27 -1.55 8.72
N SER A 125 -7.16 -0.92 9.11
CA SER A 125 -6.55 0.21 8.41
C SER A 125 -5.05 0.23 8.61
N ILE A 126 -4.33 0.78 7.63
CA ILE A 126 -2.90 1.14 7.75
C ILE A 126 -2.69 2.66 7.58
N ASP A 127 -3.77 3.44 7.63
CA ASP A 127 -3.71 4.91 7.44
C ASP A 127 -2.79 5.57 8.48
N ASP A 128 -2.75 5.06 9.71
CA ASP A 128 -1.90 5.55 10.81
C ASP A 128 -0.39 5.40 10.54
N LEU A 129 -0.02 4.61 9.52
CA LEU A 129 1.37 4.42 9.11
C LEU A 129 1.82 5.49 8.11
N GLU A 130 0.92 6.35 7.63
CA GLU A 130 1.27 7.43 6.70
C GLU A 130 2.37 8.32 7.29
N GLY A 131 3.47 8.45 6.54
CA GLY A 131 4.60 9.27 6.96
C GLY A 131 5.53 8.62 7.99
N SER A 132 5.17 7.47 8.56
CA SER A 132 6.01 6.74 9.52
C SER A 132 7.37 6.38 8.94
N PHE A 133 8.38 6.31 9.82
CA PHE A 133 9.72 5.85 9.42
C PHE A 133 9.67 4.40 8.94
N TRP A 134 8.95 3.54 9.67
CA TRP A 134 8.90 2.11 9.38
C TRP A 134 8.29 1.80 8.00
N LEU A 135 7.17 2.43 7.62
CA LEU A 135 6.53 2.21 6.31
C LEU A 135 7.46 2.59 5.14
N LYS A 136 8.42 3.50 5.35
CA LYS A 136 9.41 3.91 4.35
C LYS A 136 10.63 2.99 4.28
N HIS A 137 10.83 2.07 5.23
CA HIS A 137 12.07 1.28 5.33
C HIS A 137 11.85 -0.23 5.48
N PHE A 138 10.62 -0.70 5.58
CA PHE A 138 10.34 -2.14 5.67
C PHE A 138 10.84 -2.88 4.44
N ARG A 139 11.15 -4.16 4.62
CA ARG A 139 11.47 -5.14 3.58
C ARG A 139 10.30 -6.06 3.32
N GLU A 140 9.67 -6.59 4.37
CA GLU A 140 8.56 -7.53 4.22
C GLU A 140 7.41 -7.15 5.14
N PHE A 141 6.22 -6.98 4.58
CA PHE A 141 5.04 -6.65 5.37
C PHE A 141 3.86 -7.52 4.93
N SER A 142 3.46 -8.41 5.83
CA SER A 142 2.38 -9.36 5.60
C SER A 142 1.16 -9.02 6.45
N LEU A 143 0.03 -8.81 5.77
CA LEU A 143 -1.26 -8.46 6.36
C LEU A 143 -2.35 -9.45 5.92
N LYS A 144 -1.99 -10.70 5.61
CA LYS A 144 -2.96 -11.66 5.07
C LYS A 144 -4.05 -11.97 6.09
N GLY A 145 -5.29 -12.15 5.63
CA GLY A 145 -6.37 -12.56 6.52
C GLY A 145 -6.72 -11.54 7.62
N ASN A 146 -6.53 -10.25 7.36
CA ASN A 146 -6.95 -9.16 8.25
C ASN A 146 -8.32 -8.58 7.81
N LYS A 147 -8.67 -7.40 8.30
CA LYS A 147 -9.95 -6.72 8.08
C LYS A 147 -9.83 -5.51 7.15
N LEU A 148 -8.80 -5.45 6.30
CA LEU A 148 -8.57 -4.33 5.39
C LEU A 148 -9.64 -4.30 4.30
N THR A 149 -10.22 -3.11 4.08
CA THR A 149 -11.22 -2.88 3.03
C THR A 149 -10.69 -1.99 1.91
N LYS A 150 -9.66 -1.22 2.18
CA LYS A 150 -8.99 -0.27 1.27
C LYS A 150 -7.51 -0.20 1.63
N ILE A 151 -6.71 0.34 0.72
CA ILE A 151 -5.31 0.67 0.97
C ILE A 151 -5.11 2.17 0.74
N PRO A 152 -4.40 2.90 1.60
CA PRO A 152 -4.07 4.30 1.36
C PRO A 152 -3.05 4.41 0.23
N ALA A 153 -3.54 4.42 -1.00
CA ALA A 153 -2.72 4.33 -2.21
C ALA A 153 -1.63 5.41 -2.26
N TYR A 154 -1.98 6.66 -1.92
CA TYR A 154 -1.02 7.77 -1.90
C TYR A 154 0.05 7.61 -0.83
N ALA A 155 -0.33 7.23 0.40
CA ALA A 155 0.62 7.02 1.48
C ALA A 155 1.60 5.88 1.15
N LEU A 156 1.07 4.77 0.61
CA LEU A 156 1.87 3.61 0.22
C LEU A 156 2.80 3.92 -0.96
N ASP A 157 2.31 4.61 -2.00
CA ASP A 157 3.12 5.07 -3.15
C ASP A 157 4.28 5.95 -2.66
N ASN A 158 3.97 6.96 -1.84
CA ASN A 158 4.97 7.86 -1.27
C ASN A 158 6.02 7.15 -0.41
N ALA A 159 5.62 6.13 0.33
CA ALA A 159 6.52 5.36 1.18
C ALA A 159 7.42 4.44 0.33
N LEU A 160 6.84 3.68 -0.60
CA LEU A 160 7.57 2.76 -1.46
C LEU A 160 8.53 3.47 -2.41
N LEU A 161 8.15 4.62 -2.98
CA LEU A 161 9.04 5.43 -3.83
C LEU A 161 10.34 5.84 -3.11
N LYS A 162 10.28 5.99 -1.78
CA LYS A 162 11.42 6.42 -0.95
C LYS A 162 12.11 5.25 -0.26
N ASN A 163 11.61 4.02 -0.44
CA ASN A 163 12.11 2.88 0.30
C ASN A 163 13.44 2.37 -0.30
N PRO A 164 14.55 2.37 0.47
CA PRO A 164 15.86 1.97 -0.03
C PRO A 164 15.94 0.48 -0.41
N ASN A 165 14.97 -0.34 0.01
CA ASN A 165 14.91 -1.76 -0.32
C ASN A 165 14.22 -2.03 -1.68
N MET A 166 13.70 -1.01 -2.36
CA MET A 166 13.08 -1.14 -3.67
C MET A 166 14.11 -1.32 -4.80
N PRO A 167 13.76 -2.03 -5.91
CA PRO A 167 12.55 -2.85 -6.06
C PRO A 167 12.74 -4.29 -5.56
N LYS A 168 13.97 -4.72 -5.28
CA LYS A 168 14.35 -6.14 -5.20
C LYS A 168 13.94 -6.82 -3.90
N ALA A 169 13.99 -6.11 -2.78
CA ALA A 169 13.82 -6.72 -1.46
C ALA A 169 12.42 -6.50 -0.87
N VAL A 170 11.68 -5.47 -1.30
CA VAL A 170 10.33 -5.20 -0.81
C VAL A 170 9.33 -6.31 -1.20
N ARG A 171 8.62 -6.85 -0.21
CA ARG A 171 7.53 -7.82 -0.37
C ARG A 171 6.31 -7.40 0.45
N LEU A 172 5.15 -7.41 -0.19
CA LEU A 172 3.86 -7.11 0.41
C LEU A 172 2.92 -8.31 0.22
N TYR A 173 2.16 -8.61 1.27
CA TYR A 173 1.12 -9.64 1.23
C TYR A 173 -0.20 -9.09 1.76
N LEU A 174 -1.24 -9.13 0.93
CA LEU A 174 -2.51 -8.44 1.14
C LEU A 174 -3.73 -9.36 0.95
N GLY A 175 -3.51 -10.63 0.64
CA GLY A 175 -4.55 -11.60 0.35
C GLY A 175 -5.47 -11.90 1.54
N GLY A 176 -6.69 -12.38 1.25
CA GLY A 176 -7.63 -12.80 2.30
C GLY A 176 -8.21 -11.66 3.15
N ASN A 177 -8.12 -10.41 2.70
CA ASN A 177 -8.80 -9.28 3.31
C ASN A 177 -10.14 -8.98 2.60
N PRO A 178 -11.14 -8.41 3.29
CA PRO A 178 -12.44 -8.06 2.71
C PRO A 178 -12.37 -6.79 1.84
N TRP A 179 -11.62 -6.84 0.74
CA TRP A 179 -11.42 -5.68 -0.12
C TRP A 179 -12.74 -5.15 -0.70
N ARG A 180 -12.93 -3.84 -0.62
CA ARG A 180 -14.05 -3.14 -1.24
C ARG A 180 -13.83 -3.10 -2.74
N CYS A 181 -14.82 -3.43 -3.55
CA CYS A 181 -14.70 -3.41 -5.02
C CYS A 181 -15.73 -2.47 -5.64
N ASP A 182 -15.48 -1.18 -5.50
CA ASP A 182 -16.32 -0.12 -6.06
C ASP A 182 -15.59 0.69 -7.14
N CYS A 183 -16.32 1.58 -7.80
CA CYS A 183 -15.83 2.39 -8.90
C CYS A 183 -14.76 3.44 -8.50
N ILE A 184 -14.61 3.74 -7.21
CA ILE A 184 -13.61 4.68 -6.69
C ILE A 184 -12.31 3.93 -6.38
N PHE A 185 -12.40 2.81 -5.66
CA PHE A 185 -11.23 2.07 -5.19
C PHE A 185 -10.52 1.28 -6.29
N ILE A 186 -11.27 0.55 -7.13
CA ILE A 186 -10.70 -0.37 -8.11
C ILE A 186 -9.74 0.34 -9.08
N PRO A 187 -10.11 1.47 -9.72
CA PRO A 187 -9.21 2.13 -10.66
C PRO A 187 -7.90 2.58 -10.02
N VAL A 188 -7.97 3.12 -8.79
CA VAL A 188 -6.81 3.60 -8.03
C VAL A 188 -5.91 2.42 -7.63
N PHE A 189 -6.50 1.35 -7.10
CA PHE A 189 -5.74 0.17 -6.70
C PHE A 189 -5.07 -0.51 -7.90
N GLN A 190 -5.79 -0.70 -8.99
CA GLN A 190 -5.24 -1.29 -10.21
C GLN A 190 -4.12 -0.44 -10.80
N GLU A 191 -4.25 0.89 -10.81
CA GLU A 191 -3.17 1.78 -11.25
C GLU A 191 -1.93 1.62 -10.38
N LEU A 192 -2.09 1.70 -9.05
CA LEU A 192 -0.99 1.54 -8.09
C LEU A 192 -0.31 0.17 -8.25
N VAL A 193 -1.10 -0.90 -8.26
CA VAL A 193 -0.60 -2.28 -8.22
C VAL A 193 -0.11 -2.75 -9.57
N LEU A 194 -0.90 -2.64 -10.64
CA LEU A 194 -0.52 -3.19 -11.94
C LEU A 194 0.59 -2.39 -12.60
N GLN A 195 0.64 -1.07 -12.40
CA GLN A 195 1.60 -0.22 -13.10
C GLN A 195 2.90 -0.05 -12.30
N LYS A 196 2.85 0.04 -10.97
CA LYS A 196 4.03 0.39 -10.15
C LYS A 196 4.57 -0.76 -9.32
N TYR A 197 3.70 -1.56 -8.67
CA TYR A 197 4.11 -2.45 -7.58
C TYR A 197 3.74 -3.93 -7.76
N ALA A 198 3.45 -4.35 -8.99
CA ALA A 198 2.98 -5.71 -9.31
C ALA A 198 3.97 -6.79 -8.84
N THR A 199 5.27 -6.50 -8.88
CA THR A 199 6.31 -7.44 -8.46
C THR A 199 6.53 -7.48 -6.94
N GLN A 200 6.07 -6.47 -6.21
CA GLN A 200 6.23 -6.34 -4.76
C GLN A 200 5.09 -7.05 -4.03
N ILE A 201 3.87 -6.98 -4.57
CA ILE A 201 2.71 -7.71 -4.02
C ILE A 201 2.79 -9.17 -4.47
N LYS A 202 3.22 -10.05 -3.56
CA LYS A 202 3.55 -11.44 -3.89
C LYS A 202 2.32 -12.33 -4.05
N ASP A 203 1.25 -12.00 -3.33
CA ASP A 203 -0.02 -12.73 -3.32
C ASP A 203 -1.13 -11.95 -4.07
N ILE A 204 -0.75 -11.22 -5.12
CA ILE A 204 -1.65 -10.35 -5.90
C ILE A 204 -2.93 -11.04 -6.38
N ARG A 205 -2.88 -12.35 -6.64
CA ARG A 205 -4.03 -13.16 -7.06
C ARG A 205 -5.01 -13.48 -5.94
N ASP A 206 -4.59 -13.38 -4.68
CA ASP A 206 -5.42 -13.60 -3.50
C ASP A 206 -5.99 -12.31 -2.92
N VAL A 207 -5.63 -11.17 -3.53
CA VAL A 207 -6.29 -9.87 -3.31
C VAL A 207 -7.59 -9.86 -4.12
N LYS A 208 -8.66 -10.32 -3.47
CA LYS A 208 -9.99 -10.55 -4.06
C LYS A 208 -11.04 -9.65 -3.44
N CYS A 209 -12.11 -9.38 -4.16
CA CYS A 209 -13.27 -8.68 -3.62
C CYS A 209 -13.87 -9.41 -2.42
N SER A 210 -14.35 -8.63 -1.46
CA SER A 210 -15.22 -9.12 -0.40
C SER A 210 -16.45 -9.82 -0.97
N TYR A 211 -16.97 -10.76 -0.20
CA TYR A 211 -18.20 -11.43 -0.56
C TYR A 211 -19.38 -10.46 -0.46
N VAL A 212 -20.07 -10.26 -1.59
CA VAL A 212 -21.35 -9.55 -1.65
C VAL A 212 -22.38 -10.47 -2.29
N GLN A 213 -23.52 -10.61 -1.64
CA GLN A 213 -24.59 -11.49 -2.14
C GLN A 213 -25.20 -10.89 -3.42
N GLY A 214 -25.23 -11.68 -4.49
CA GLY A 214 -25.81 -11.27 -5.77
C GLY A 214 -24.93 -10.38 -6.64
N ASP A 215 -23.69 -10.10 -6.23
CA ASP A 215 -22.70 -9.41 -7.06
C ASP A 215 -21.89 -10.41 -7.89
N GLU A 216 -21.79 -10.17 -9.19
CA GLU A 216 -20.99 -10.98 -10.12
C GLU A 216 -19.49 -10.85 -9.85
N ASN A 217 -19.04 -9.71 -9.30
CA ASN A 217 -17.64 -9.44 -8.99
C ASN A 217 -17.23 -10.01 -7.61
N SER A 218 -18.16 -10.64 -6.88
CA SER A 218 -17.93 -11.22 -5.55
C SER A 218 -16.80 -12.26 -5.59
N LEU A 219 -15.81 -12.13 -4.69
CA LEU A 219 -14.64 -13.01 -4.59
C LEU A 219 -13.72 -13.05 -5.82
N MET A 220 -13.92 -12.19 -6.83
CA MET A 220 -13.02 -12.10 -7.98
C MET A 220 -11.70 -11.41 -7.60
N PRO A 221 -10.56 -11.85 -8.16
CA PRO A 221 -9.29 -11.13 -8.02
C PRO A 221 -9.40 -9.72 -8.58
N ILE A 222 -8.93 -8.72 -7.84
CA ILE A 222 -9.06 -7.31 -8.26
C ILE A 222 -8.35 -7.03 -9.59
N ILE A 223 -7.25 -7.75 -9.86
CA ILE A 223 -6.50 -7.63 -11.11
C ILE A 223 -7.25 -8.15 -12.35
N ASP A 224 -8.23 -9.04 -12.16
CA ASP A 224 -9.02 -9.63 -13.23
C ASP A 224 -10.29 -8.82 -13.53
N LEU A 225 -10.61 -7.82 -12.69
CA LEU A 225 -11.76 -6.97 -12.88
C LEU A 225 -11.55 -5.96 -14.00
N SER A 226 -12.58 -5.82 -14.83
CA SER A 226 -12.63 -4.75 -15.82
C SER A 226 -13.13 -3.45 -15.18
N ARG A 227 -12.59 -2.30 -15.61
CA ARG A 227 -13.09 -0.99 -15.15
C ARG A 227 -14.59 -0.85 -15.41
N SER A 228 -15.11 -1.36 -16.53
CA SER A 228 -16.53 -1.30 -16.90
C SER A 228 -17.44 -2.23 -16.09
N SER A 229 -16.92 -3.33 -15.51
CA SER A 229 -17.73 -4.23 -14.67
C SER A 229 -17.97 -3.65 -13.28
N VAL A 230 -17.09 -2.77 -12.80
CA VAL A 230 -17.18 -2.12 -11.49
C VAL A 230 -17.73 -0.69 -11.59
N CYS A 231 -17.26 0.08 -12.58
CA CYS A 231 -17.80 1.39 -12.91
C CYS A 231 -18.93 1.27 -13.93
N ARG A 232 -20.02 0.60 -13.54
CA ARG A 232 -21.29 0.87 -14.18
C ARG A 232 -21.76 2.19 -13.61
N LEU A 233 -21.65 3.29 -14.36
CA LEU A 233 -22.43 4.47 -14.01
C LEU A 233 -23.88 3.97 -13.91
N PRO A 234 -24.57 4.16 -12.78
CA PRO A 234 -25.99 3.88 -12.74
C PRO A 234 -26.62 4.63 -13.92
N PRO A 235 -27.43 3.96 -14.75
CA PRO A 235 -28.26 4.68 -15.68
C PRO A 235 -29.32 5.38 -14.83
N GLU A 236 -28.98 6.54 -14.27
CA GLU A 236 -29.90 7.52 -13.72
C GLU A 236 -29.51 8.85 -14.36
N TYR A 237 -29.99 9.10 -15.58
CA TYR A 237 -31.30 9.70 -15.90
C TYR A 237 -31.46 11.08 -15.30
N SER A 238 -31.11 12.10 -16.08
CA SER A 238 -31.76 13.42 -16.21
C SER A 238 -30.80 14.49 -16.75
N LEU A 239 -29.51 14.42 -16.40
CA LEU A 239 -28.58 15.50 -16.77
C LEU A 239 -28.11 15.41 -18.22
N GLN A 240 -27.78 14.21 -18.72
CA GLN A 240 -27.28 14.03 -20.10
C GLN A 240 -28.38 14.30 -21.14
N GLU A 241 -29.59 13.75 -20.94
CA GLU A 241 -30.76 14.07 -21.79
C GLU A 241 -31.12 15.56 -21.70
N GLY A 242 -31.03 16.16 -20.50
CA GLY A 242 -31.23 17.60 -20.31
C GLY A 242 -30.19 18.43 -21.05
N LEU A 243 -28.92 18.01 -21.06
CA LEU A 243 -27.84 18.69 -21.77
C LEU A 243 -28.01 18.57 -23.29
N ASP A 244 -28.40 17.40 -23.79
CA ASP A 244 -28.64 17.17 -25.22
C ASP A 244 -29.88 17.95 -25.71
N LEU A 245 -30.95 18.00 -24.91
CA LEU A 245 -32.11 18.85 -25.17
C LEU A 245 -31.75 20.34 -25.14
N LEU A 246 -30.99 20.78 -24.14
CA LEU A 246 -30.51 22.16 -24.03
C LEU A 246 -29.65 22.53 -25.25
N ASN A 247 -28.72 21.67 -25.65
CA ASN A 247 -27.88 21.85 -26.83
C ASN A 247 -28.74 21.93 -28.11
N GLY A 248 -29.79 21.11 -28.23
CA GLY A 248 -30.73 21.18 -29.35
C GLY A 248 -31.54 22.49 -29.41
N ILE A 249 -31.99 22.99 -28.25
CA ILE A 249 -32.68 24.29 -28.14
C ILE A 249 -31.74 25.42 -28.54
N LEU A 250 -30.51 25.43 -28.01
CA LEU A 250 -29.49 26.44 -28.32
C LEU A 250 -29.14 26.45 -29.82
N ALA A 251 -28.94 25.27 -30.42
CA ALA A 251 -28.69 25.16 -31.85
C ALA A 251 -29.85 25.71 -32.69
N SER A 252 -31.10 25.41 -32.31
CA SER A 252 -32.29 25.91 -33.00
C SER A 252 -32.41 27.44 -32.90
N LEU A 253 -32.12 28.02 -31.73
CA LEU A 253 -32.09 29.47 -31.53
C LEU A 253 -31.00 30.13 -32.39
N ILE A 254 -29.81 29.54 -32.47
CA ILE A 254 -28.72 30.03 -33.31
C ILE A 254 -29.15 30.03 -34.78
N VAL A 255 -29.72 28.93 -35.28
CA VAL A 255 -30.22 28.85 -36.66
C VAL A 255 -31.29 29.90 -36.94
N PHE A 256 -32.21 30.11 -35.99
CA PHE A 256 -33.24 31.14 -36.12
C PHE A 256 -32.65 32.56 -36.17
N ILE A 257 -31.70 32.89 -35.29
CA ILE A 257 -31.02 34.19 -35.28
C ILE A 257 -30.25 34.41 -36.58
N LEU A 258 -29.49 33.41 -37.04
CA LEU A 258 -28.74 33.49 -38.30
C LEU A 258 -29.69 33.63 -39.51
N GLY A 259 -30.78 32.87 -39.53
CA GLY A 259 -31.81 32.96 -40.57
C GLY A 259 -32.47 34.34 -40.61
N LYS A 260 -32.82 34.88 -39.44
CA LYS A 260 -33.38 36.23 -39.32
C LYS A 260 -32.36 37.30 -39.75
N LEU A 261 -31.10 37.16 -39.34
CA LEU A 261 -30.02 38.05 -39.76
C LEU A 261 -29.85 38.04 -41.28
N ALA A 262 -29.87 36.86 -41.90
CA ALA A 262 -29.77 36.70 -43.35
C ALA A 262 -30.98 37.30 -44.07
N TYR A 263 -32.20 37.10 -43.55
CA TYR A 263 -33.42 37.70 -44.08
C TYR A 263 -33.38 39.23 -44.03
N ASP A 264 -33.03 39.79 -42.88
CA ASP A 264 -32.90 41.23 -42.68
C ASP A 264 -31.83 41.84 -43.59
N TYR A 265 -30.68 41.17 -43.73
CA TYR A 265 -29.62 41.57 -44.65
C TYR A 265 -30.09 41.57 -46.11
N TYR A 266 -30.79 40.51 -46.53
CA TYR A 266 -31.34 40.42 -47.88
C TYR A 266 -32.40 41.50 -48.15
N HIS A 267 -33.33 41.71 -47.21
CA HIS A 267 -34.37 42.73 -47.31
C HIS A 267 -33.77 44.14 -47.37
N PHE A 268 -32.79 44.44 -46.52
CA PHE A 268 -32.06 45.70 -46.54
C PHE A 268 -31.38 45.93 -47.89
N LYS A 269 -30.70 44.92 -48.43
CA LYS A 269 -30.05 45.00 -49.75
C LYS A 269 -31.04 45.27 -50.89
N LYS A 270 -32.27 44.73 -50.80
CA LYS A 270 -33.29 44.88 -51.85
C LYS A 270 -34.12 46.16 -51.73
N THR A 271 -34.36 46.65 -50.52
CA THR A 271 -35.28 47.78 -50.25
C THR A 271 -34.61 49.04 -49.74
N GLY A 272 -33.35 48.97 -49.30
CA GLY A 272 -32.61 50.08 -48.68
C GLY A 272 -33.12 50.49 -47.29
N ARG A 273 -34.11 49.78 -46.72
CA ARG A 273 -34.71 50.09 -45.42
C ARG A 273 -34.21 49.15 -44.34
N LEU A 274 -33.73 49.72 -43.24
CA LEU A 274 -33.25 48.99 -42.06
C LEU A 274 -34.40 48.21 -41.39
N PRO A 275 -34.09 47.09 -40.70
CA PRO A 275 -35.07 46.38 -39.89
C PRO A 275 -35.67 47.29 -38.82
N TRP A 276 -36.97 47.15 -38.55
CA TRP A 276 -37.73 48.01 -37.62
C TRP A 276 -37.10 48.15 -36.23
N ILE A 277 -36.40 47.12 -35.75
CA ILE A 277 -35.77 47.13 -34.43
C ILE A 277 -34.60 48.14 -34.35
N VAL A 278 -33.88 48.36 -35.47
CA VAL A 278 -32.77 49.32 -35.54
C VAL A 278 -33.29 50.75 -35.65
N THR A 279 -34.47 50.95 -36.25
CA THR A 279 -35.10 52.28 -36.36
C THR A 279 -35.69 52.80 -35.04
N LYS A 280 -35.68 51.98 -33.98
CA LYS A 280 -36.27 52.23 -32.66
C LYS A 280 -35.23 52.21 -31.53
N MET A 281 -33.98 51.88 -31.82
CA MET A 281 -32.88 52.03 -30.86
C MET A 281 -32.51 53.52 -30.79
N PRO A 282 -32.58 54.17 -29.62
CA PRO A 282 -32.14 55.56 -29.45
C PRO A 282 -30.63 55.74 -29.67
#